data_AF-A0A351GPX2-F1
#
_entry.id   AF-A0A351GPX2-F1
#
_cell.length_a   1.000
_cell.length_b   1.000
_cell.length_c   1.000
_cell.angle_alpha   90.00
_cell.angle_beta   90.00
_cell.angle_gamma   90.00
#
_symmetry.space_group_name_H-M   'P 1'
#
loop_
_entity.id
_entity.type
_entity.pdbx_description
1 polymer ?
#
loop_
_entity_poly.entity_id
_entity_poly.type
_entity_poly.pdbx_seq_one_letter_code
_entity_poly.pdbx_strand_id
1 'polypeptide(L)'
;MTSAFCASATSANLRQIPGFEGISQTMFANQLAADFAKIRGVCEQKLYEYDDADKRVALEAYDPNRIKKNSSSAPVDIGHI
;
A
#
# COMPACT_ATOMS: atom_id res chain seq x y z
N MET A 1 -8.50 8.13 15.06
CA MET A 1 -9.85 8.12 14.45
C MET A 1 -9.79 8.08 12.92
N THR A 2 -8.87 8.78 12.25
CA THR A 2 -8.72 8.81 10.78
C THR A 2 -8.52 7.44 10.13
N SER A 3 -7.71 6.54 10.74
CA SER A 3 -7.46 5.19 10.19
C SER A 3 -8.73 4.34 10.06
N ALA A 4 -9.69 4.51 10.96
CA ALA A 4 -10.94 3.75 10.94
C ALA A 4 -11.85 4.14 9.76
N PHE A 5 -11.86 5.42 9.39
CA PHE A 5 -12.56 5.90 8.20
C PHE A 5 -11.91 5.43 6.91
N CYS A 6 -10.57 5.36 6.86
CA CYS A 6 -9.85 4.84 5.70
C CYS A 6 -10.19 3.36 5.43
N ALA A 7 -10.20 2.51 6.47
CA ALA A 7 -10.58 1.11 6.33
C ALA A 7 -12.03 0.95 5.85
N SER A 8 -12.95 1.77 6.38
CA SER A 8 -14.37 1.74 5.99
C SER A 8 -14.57 2.16 4.53
N ALA A 9 -13.96 3.27 4.12
CA ALA A 9 -14.05 3.75 2.73
C ALA A 9 -13.42 2.76 1.74
N THR A 10 -12.26 2.20 2.09
CA THR A 10 -11.56 1.20 1.25
C THR A 10 -12.41 -0.05 1.08
N SER A 11 -12.93 -0.62 2.18
CA SER A 11 -13.78 -1.81 2.12
C SER A 11 -15.09 -1.58 1.37
N ALA A 12 -15.69 -0.39 1.47
CA ALA A 12 -16.88 -0.03 0.70
C ALA A 12 -16.63 0.02 -0.81
N ASN A 13 -15.45 0.49 -1.24
CA ASN A 13 -15.08 0.49 -2.66
C ASN A 13 -14.77 -0.92 -3.18
N LEU A 14 -14.02 -1.73 -2.41
CA LEU A 14 -13.64 -3.08 -2.83
C LEU A 14 -14.86 -3.98 -3.11
N ARG A 15 -15.92 -3.87 -2.30
CA ARG A 15 -17.16 -4.66 -2.48
C ARG A 15 -17.89 -4.41 -3.79
N GLN A 16 -17.56 -3.33 -4.50
CA GLN A 16 -18.17 -3.01 -5.80
C GLN A 16 -17.39 -3.64 -6.97
N ILE A 17 -16.25 -4.29 -6.71
CA ILE A 17 -15.40 -4.90 -7.72
C ILE A 17 -15.75 -6.38 -7.86
N PRO A 18 -15.96 -6.89 -9.09
CA PRO A 18 -16.17 -8.31 -9.34
C PRO A 18 -15.06 -9.17 -8.73
N GLY A 19 -15.43 -10.18 -7.95
CA GLY A 19 -14.50 -11.07 -7.23
C GLY A 19 -14.12 -10.63 -5.82
N PHE A 20 -14.61 -9.47 -5.33
CA PHE A 20 -14.37 -8.94 -3.99
C PHE A 20 -15.65 -8.71 -3.18
N GLU A 21 -16.80 -9.19 -3.66
CA GLU A 21 -18.12 -8.97 -3.06
C GLU A 21 -18.22 -9.56 -1.64
N GLY A 22 -17.41 -10.58 -1.34
CA GLY A 22 -17.31 -11.24 -0.04
C GLY A 22 -16.54 -10.48 1.03
N ILE A 23 -15.91 -9.35 0.71
CA ILE A 23 -15.24 -8.49 1.70
C ILE A 23 -16.28 -7.80 2.58
N SER A 24 -16.06 -7.78 3.90
CA SER A 24 -16.93 -7.07 4.83
C SER A 24 -16.57 -5.59 4.89
N GLN A 25 -17.59 -4.73 5.04
CA GLN A 25 -17.33 -3.32 5.36
C GLN A 25 -16.89 -3.21 6.82
N THR A 26 -15.71 -2.64 7.06
CA THR A 26 -15.09 -2.64 8.40
C THR A 26 -14.31 -1.36 8.67
N MET A 27 -14.29 -0.95 9.94
CA MET A 27 -13.44 0.13 10.43
C MET A 27 -12.04 -0.34 10.86
N PHE A 28 -11.75 -1.64 10.77
CA PHE A 28 -10.52 -2.24 11.28
C PHE A 28 -9.66 -2.79 10.14
N ALA A 29 -8.46 -2.22 9.94
CA ALA A 29 -7.55 -2.64 8.88
C ALA A 29 -7.17 -4.12 8.96
N ASN A 30 -6.92 -4.64 10.17
CA ASN A 30 -6.60 -6.06 10.38
C ASN A 30 -7.75 -6.98 9.99
N GLN A 31 -9.01 -6.55 10.20
CA GLN A 31 -10.16 -7.33 9.76
C GLN A 31 -10.29 -7.33 8.24
N LEU A 32 -10.00 -6.20 7.59
CA LEU A 32 -9.98 -6.12 6.14
C LEU A 32 -8.91 -7.05 5.54
N ALA A 33 -7.69 -7.07 6.12
CA ALA A 33 -6.64 -8.00 5.71
C ALA A 33 -7.06 -9.47 5.90
N ALA A 34 -7.76 -9.80 6.99
CA ALA A 34 -8.29 -11.15 7.23
C ALA A 34 -9.36 -11.56 6.21
N ASP A 35 -10.11 -10.62 5.63
CA ASP A 35 -11.06 -10.93 4.56
C ASP A 35 -10.35 -11.23 3.23
N PHE A 36 -9.26 -10.52 2.90
CA PHE A 36 -8.41 -10.86 1.75
C PHE A 36 -7.82 -12.27 1.84
N ALA A 37 -7.42 -12.70 3.04
CA ALA A 37 -6.86 -14.04 3.26
C ALA A 37 -7.86 -15.18 2.94
N LYS A 38 -9.17 -14.89 2.83
CA LYS A 38 -10.20 -15.87 2.45
C LYS A 38 -10.32 -16.05 0.93
N ILE A 39 -9.73 -15.15 0.14
CA ILE A 39 -9.80 -15.20 -1.33
C ILE A 39 -8.76 -16.21 -1.85
N ARG A 40 -9.19 -17.13 -2.71
CA ARG A 40 -8.31 -18.16 -3.26
C ARG A 40 -7.17 -17.53 -4.08
N GLY A 41 -5.94 -17.99 -3.82
CA GLY A 41 -4.75 -17.55 -4.56
C GLY A 41 -4.09 -16.28 -4.02
N VAL A 42 -4.61 -15.67 -2.95
CA VAL A 42 -3.95 -14.57 -2.26
C VAL A 42 -2.74 -15.10 -1.48
N CYS A 43 -1.61 -14.40 -1.62
CA CYS A 43 -0.41 -14.59 -0.81
C CYS A 43 -0.18 -13.35 0.06
N GLU A 44 0.28 -13.54 1.29
CA GLU A 44 0.62 -12.45 2.21
C GLU A 44 2.15 -12.28 2.31
N GLN A 45 2.61 -11.03 2.28
CA GLN A 45 3.95 -10.66 2.72
C GLN A 45 3.83 -9.52 3.71
N LYS A 46 4.50 -9.62 4.86
CA LYS A 46 4.57 -8.56 5.87
C LYS A 46 5.86 -7.78 5.72
N LEU A 47 5.71 -6.46 5.60
CA LEU A 47 6.82 -5.51 5.60
C LEU A 47 6.75 -4.71 6.89
N TYR A 48 7.89 -4.55 7.54
CA TYR A 48 8.02 -3.75 8.76
C TYR A 48 8.92 -2.56 8.44
N GLU A 49 8.49 -1.37 8.84
CA GLU A 49 9.32 -0.18 8.85
C GLU A 49 10.19 -0.23 10.12
N TYR A 50 11.51 -0.07 9.93
CA TYR A 50 12.51 -0.07 11.01
C TYR A 50 13.11 1.32 11.24
N ASP A 51 12.67 2.32 10.45
CA ASP A 51 13.00 3.71 10.70
C ASP A 51 12.21 4.22 11.91
N ASP A 52 12.65 5.36 12.43
CA ASP A 52 12.02 5.94 13.61
C ASP A 52 10.54 6.21 13.32
N ALA A 53 9.67 5.95 14.31
CA ALA A 53 8.24 6.15 14.16
C ALA A 53 7.91 7.62 13.86
N ASP A 54 8.81 8.53 14.24
CA ASP A 54 8.75 9.92 13.85
C ASP A 54 9.21 10.14 12.40
N LYS A 55 8.22 10.12 11.51
CA LYS A 55 8.39 10.43 10.08
C LYS A 55 8.88 11.87 9.81
N ARG A 56 8.96 12.73 10.83
CA ARG A 56 9.61 14.05 10.69
C ARG A 56 11.09 13.93 10.37
N VAL A 57 11.77 12.89 10.86
CA VAL A 57 13.18 12.63 10.53
C VAL A 57 13.34 12.42 9.02
N ALA A 58 12.41 11.69 8.39
CA ALA A 58 12.40 11.50 6.95
C ALA A 58 12.13 12.80 6.18
N LEU A 59 11.31 13.70 6.71
CA LEU A 59 11.07 15.03 6.13
C LEU A 59 12.29 15.95 6.28
N GLU A 60 13.00 15.89 7.41
CA GLU A 60 14.19 16.69 7.65
C GLU A 60 15.38 16.21 6.79
N ALA A 61 15.44 14.91 6.51
CA ALA A 61 16.40 14.31 5.58
C ALA A 61 16.01 14.45 4.09
N TYR A 62 14.84 15.03 3.77
CA TYR A 62 14.35 15.11 2.40
C TYR A 62 15.07 16.21 1.59
N ASP A 63 15.86 15.81 0.59
CA ASP A 63 16.44 16.71 -0.41
C ASP A 63 15.63 16.64 -1.73
N PRO A 64 14.88 17.70 -2.11
CA PRO A 64 14.07 17.73 -3.34
C PRO A 64 14.89 17.68 -4.63
N ASN A 65 16.21 17.90 -4.59
CA ASN A 65 17.08 17.84 -5.77
C ASN A 65 17.67 16.44 -6.02
N ARG A 66 17.53 15.51 -5.05
CA ARG A 66 18.04 14.14 -5.18
C ARG A 66 17.32 13.34 -6.28
N ILE A 67 16.02 13.59 -6.49
CA ILE A 67 15.22 12.92 -7.53
C ILE A 67 15.65 13.33 -8.95
N LYS A 68 16.16 14.56 -9.13
CA LYS A 68 16.51 15.11 -10.45
C LYS A 68 17.80 14.51 -11.04
N LYS A 69 18.66 13.89 -10.23
CA LYS A 69 19.91 13.28 -10.69
C LYS A 69 19.72 11.88 -11.31
N ASN A 70 18.59 11.22 -11.05
CA ASN A 70 18.29 9.89 -11.60
C ASN A 70 17.54 9.93 -12.94
N SER A 71 17.16 11.12 -13.43
CA SER A 71 16.51 11.31 -14.74
C SER A 71 17.49 11.49 -15.91
N SER A 72 18.80 11.37 -15.67
CA SER A 72 19.85 11.55 -16.69
C SER A 72 20.81 10.36 -16.80
N SER A 73 20.32 9.12 -16.72
CA SER A 73 21.11 7.96 -17.10
C SER A 73 20.26 6.86 -17.75
N ALA A 74 20.26 6.88 -19.09
CA ALA A 74 20.01 5.82 -20.07
C ALA A 74 18.64 5.08 -20.06
N PRO A 75 18.10 4.73 -21.25
CA PRO A 75 16.89 3.93 -21.36
C PRO A 75 17.10 2.54 -20.75
N VAL A 76 16.14 2.10 -19.94
CA VAL A 76 15.99 0.70 -19.54
C VAL A 76 15.61 -0.10 -20.79
N ASP A 77 16.55 -0.89 -21.30
CA ASP A 77 16.33 -1.88 -22.36
C ASP A 77 15.42 -2.98 -21.82
N ILE A 78 14.15 -2.99 -22.23
CA ILE A 78 13.28 -4.16 -22.09
C ILE A 78 13.58 -5.06 -23.30
N GLY A 79 14.68 -5.80 -23.18
CA GLY A 79 15.04 -6.87 -24.10
C GLY A 79 14.23 -8.13 -23.81
N HIS A 80 13.44 -8.56 -24.81
CA HIS A 80 13.01 -9.93 -25.11
C HIS A 80 12.90 -10.94 -23.95
N ILE A 81 11.66 -11.18 -23.48
CA ILE A 81 11.04 -12.52 -23.35
C ILE A 81 9.56 -12.39 -23.70
#